data_AF-A0A0A9H4Z9-F1
#
_entry.id   AF-A0A0A9H4Z9-F1
#
_cell.length_a   1.000
_cell.length_b   1.000
_cell.length_c   1.000
_cell.angle_alpha   90.00
_cell.angle_beta   90.00
_cell.angle_gamma   90.00
#
_symmetry.space_group_name_H-M   'P 1'
#
loop_
_entity.id
_entity.type
_entity.pdbx_description
1 polymer ?
#
loop_
_entity_poly.entity_id
_entity_poly.type
_entity_poly.pdbx_seq_one_letter_code
_entity_poly.pdbx_strand_id
1 'polypeptide(L)'
;MVTQKHIYSFFTKKRDEPIVEEQQPLIVAPLIELECRRQDEQQQADEQVVFQGIEFLERDPAKRPQIWEYPSNQQDEVRRAYLKLGPMQPKLQNYKASGPQGHQRRFQYRWFSEFSSWLEYLESSGCAYCLFCFIFRKT
;
A
#
# COMPACT_ATOMS: atom_id res chain seq x y z
N MET A 1 -39.71 6.61 31.95
CA MET A 1 -39.10 5.26 32.02
C MET A 1 -38.31 5.05 30.74
N VAL A 2 -36.97 5.06 30.79
CA VAL A 2 -36.10 5.00 29.60
C VAL A 2 -35.73 3.54 29.35
N THR A 3 -36.02 3.02 28.16
CA THR A 3 -35.67 1.64 27.79
C THR A 3 -34.25 1.58 27.25
N GLN A 4 -33.40 0.83 27.94
CA GLN A 4 -32.00 0.61 27.56
C GLN A 4 -31.95 -0.52 26.53
N LYS A 5 -31.59 -0.19 25.27
CA LYS A 5 -31.46 -1.18 24.19
C LYS A 5 -30.09 -1.84 24.24
N HIS A 6 -30.06 -3.17 24.10
CA HIS A 6 -28.85 -3.98 24.17
C HIS A 6 -28.04 -3.91 22.86
N ILE A 7 -26.71 -3.80 22.93
CA ILE A 7 -25.81 -3.61 21.77
C ILE A 7 -26.04 -4.62 20.62
N TYR A 8 -26.40 -5.86 20.94
CA TYR A 8 -26.65 -6.91 19.95
C TYR A 8 -27.89 -6.70 19.08
N SER A 9 -28.83 -5.82 19.46
CA SER A 9 -30.01 -5.53 18.64
C SER A 9 -29.69 -4.76 17.36
N PHE A 10 -28.48 -4.20 17.25
CA PHE A 10 -28.01 -3.51 16.05
C PHE A 10 -27.46 -4.45 14.97
N PHE A 11 -27.23 -5.74 15.30
CA PHE A 11 -26.53 -6.68 14.42
C PHE A 11 -27.42 -7.74 13.76
N THR A 12 -28.73 -7.73 13.99
CA THR A 12 -29.64 -8.70 13.35
C THR A 12 -29.94 -8.28 11.91
N LYS A 13 -29.17 -8.82 10.97
CA LYS A 13 -29.38 -8.73 9.53
C LYS A 13 -30.62 -9.55 9.14
N LYS A 14 -31.63 -8.90 8.56
CA LYS A 14 -32.74 -9.61 7.90
C LYS A 14 -32.21 -10.33 6.65
N ARG A 15 -32.44 -11.63 6.56
CA ARG A 15 -32.40 -12.39 5.30
C ARG A 15 -33.83 -12.46 4.80
N ASP A 16 -34.02 -12.24 3.51
CA ASP A 16 -34.94 -12.97 2.63
C ASP A 16 -34.53 -12.73 1.16
N GLU A 17 -34.33 -13.83 0.43
CA GLU A 17 -34.09 -14.01 -1.04
C GLU A 17 -35.43 -13.83 -1.83
N PRO A 18 -35.53 -13.70 -3.19
CA PRO A 18 -34.69 -14.35 -4.22
C PRO A 18 -34.35 -13.55 -5.51
N ILE A 19 -33.54 -14.22 -6.33
CA ILE A 19 -32.97 -13.90 -7.66
C ILE A 19 -34.03 -13.52 -8.70
N VAL A 20 -33.77 -12.43 -9.45
CA VAL A 20 -34.28 -12.21 -10.81
C VAL A 20 -33.09 -11.99 -11.73
N GLU A 21 -32.99 -12.87 -12.73
CA GLU A 21 -31.99 -12.95 -13.78
C GLU A 21 -32.48 -12.10 -14.96
N GLU A 22 -31.77 -11.02 -15.31
CA GLU A 22 -32.03 -10.27 -16.54
C GLU A 22 -30.71 -9.82 -17.20
N GLN A 23 -30.66 -9.98 -18.52
CA GLN A 23 -29.47 -10.18 -19.34
C GLN A 23 -28.72 -8.87 -19.66
N GLN A 24 -27.38 -8.94 -19.68
CA GLN A 24 -26.46 -7.85 -20.04
C GLN A 24 -26.49 -7.52 -21.56
N PRO A 25 -26.17 -6.27 -21.95
CA PRO A 25 -25.44 -6.00 -23.18
C PRO A 25 -23.94 -5.70 -22.91
N LEU A 26 -23.11 -6.25 -23.78
CA LEU A 26 -21.64 -6.24 -23.78
C LEU A 26 -21.06 -4.82 -23.91
N ILE A 27 -20.17 -4.42 -22.99
CA ILE A 27 -19.26 -3.27 -23.16
C ILE A 27 -17.82 -3.78 -23.08
N VAL A 28 -17.12 -3.66 -24.19
CA VAL A 28 -15.89 -4.37 -24.60
C VAL A 28 -14.61 -3.71 -24.04
N ALA A 29 -14.55 -3.37 -22.76
CA ALA A 29 -13.35 -2.70 -22.21
C ALA A 29 -12.87 -3.16 -20.81
N PRO A 30 -12.54 -4.46 -20.61
CA PRO A 30 -11.70 -4.83 -19.47
C PRO A 30 -10.50 -5.74 -19.79
N LEU A 31 -10.25 -6.11 -21.06
CA LEU A 31 -9.13 -7.02 -21.39
C LEU A 31 -7.77 -6.31 -21.40
N ILE A 32 -7.72 -5.07 -21.91
CA ILE A 32 -6.48 -4.32 -22.15
C ILE A 32 -5.77 -3.90 -20.86
N GLU A 33 -6.51 -3.54 -19.80
CA GLU A 33 -5.91 -3.20 -18.48
C GLU A 33 -5.31 -4.43 -17.77
N LEU A 34 -5.90 -5.61 -17.97
CA LEU A 34 -5.40 -6.87 -17.44
C LEU A 34 -4.18 -7.39 -18.22
N GLU A 35 -3.97 -6.89 -19.44
CA GLU A 35 -2.82 -7.21 -20.28
C GLU A 35 -1.60 -6.36 -19.91
N CYS A 36 -1.78 -5.07 -19.56
CA CYS A 36 -0.69 -4.27 -18.98
C CYS A 36 -0.14 -4.88 -17.68
N ARG A 37 -1.01 -5.34 -16.77
CA ARG A 37 -0.57 -5.94 -15.49
C ARG A 37 0.19 -7.25 -15.66
N ARG A 38 -0.15 -8.06 -16.67
CA ARG A 38 0.49 -9.37 -16.92
C ARG A 38 1.83 -9.24 -17.67
N GLN A 39 2.01 -8.18 -18.44
CA GLN A 39 3.24 -7.95 -19.20
C GLN A 39 4.38 -7.42 -18.32
N ASP A 40 4.08 -6.61 -17.30
CA ASP A 40 5.09 -6.13 -16.34
C ASP A 40 5.67 -7.27 -15.47
N GLU A 41 4.90 -8.33 -15.22
CA GLU A 41 5.33 -9.48 -14.41
C GLU A 41 6.20 -10.49 -15.18
N GLN A 42 6.31 -10.39 -16.52
CA GLN A 42 6.94 -11.42 -17.35
C GLN A 42 8.36 -11.08 -17.88
N GLN A 43 8.93 -9.93 -17.54
CA GLN A 43 10.28 -9.56 -18.02
C GLN A 43 11.39 -9.51 -16.95
N GLN A 44 11.11 -9.83 -15.68
CA GLN A 44 12.16 -9.88 -14.68
C GLN A 44 12.78 -11.28 -14.61
N ALA A 45 13.48 -11.65 -15.68
CA ALA A 45 14.33 -12.83 -15.71
C ALA A 45 15.56 -12.60 -14.83
N ASP A 46 15.62 -13.29 -13.69
CA ASP A 46 16.82 -13.70 -12.93
C ASP A 46 17.99 -12.71 -12.86
N GLU A 47 17.72 -11.42 -12.71
CA GLU A 47 18.77 -10.43 -12.41
C GLU A 47 18.82 -10.28 -10.90
N GLN A 48 19.84 -10.91 -10.28
CA GLN A 48 20.06 -10.78 -8.85
C GLN A 48 20.24 -9.29 -8.50
N VAL A 49 19.41 -8.78 -7.59
CA VAL A 49 19.48 -7.39 -7.15
C VAL A 49 20.79 -7.20 -6.37
N VAL A 50 21.75 -6.49 -6.97
CA VAL A 50 23.04 -6.20 -6.32
C VAL A 50 23.02 -4.81 -5.70
N PHE A 51 23.47 -4.71 -4.45
CA PHE A 51 23.71 -3.43 -3.79
C PHE A 51 25.00 -2.78 -4.33
N GLN A 52 24.86 -1.63 -5.00
CA GLN A 52 25.98 -0.87 -5.59
C GLN A 52 26.35 0.39 -4.80
N GLY A 53 25.48 0.84 -3.89
CA GLY A 53 25.64 2.10 -3.17
C GLY A 53 24.29 2.68 -2.75
N ILE A 54 24.34 3.71 -1.91
CA ILE A 54 23.15 4.36 -1.34
C ILE A 54 22.40 5.17 -2.42
N GLU A 55 23.15 5.76 -3.34
CA GLU A 55 22.71 6.58 -4.46
C GLU A 55 21.92 5.80 -5.52
N PHE A 56 22.09 4.48 -5.58
CA PHE A 56 21.38 3.59 -6.50
C PHE A 56 20.17 2.91 -5.85
N LEU A 57 19.90 3.16 -4.56
CA LEU A 57 18.75 2.57 -3.91
C LEU A 57 17.45 3.25 -4.35
N GLU A 58 16.48 2.41 -4.70
CA GLU A 58 15.13 2.85 -5.00
C GLU A 58 14.49 3.48 -3.75
N ARG A 59 14.02 4.73 -3.89
CA ARG A 59 13.40 5.46 -2.78
C ARG A 59 11.91 5.21 -2.70
N ASP A 60 11.26 4.88 -3.80
CA ASP A 60 9.82 4.69 -3.85
C ASP A 60 9.40 3.41 -3.07
N PRO A 61 8.66 3.52 -1.94
CA PRO A 61 8.21 2.36 -1.17
C PRO A 61 7.46 1.30 -1.99
N ALA A 62 6.78 1.71 -3.07
CA ALA A 62 6.03 0.79 -3.93
C ALA A 62 6.91 0.00 -4.90
N LYS A 63 8.13 0.47 -5.16
CA LYS A 63 9.06 -0.13 -6.15
C LYS A 63 10.31 -0.74 -5.51
N ARG A 64 10.52 -0.53 -4.22
CA ARG A 64 11.67 -1.09 -3.49
C ARG A 64 11.65 -2.63 -3.55
N PRO A 65 12.75 -3.27 -4.00
CA PRO A 65 12.91 -4.71 -3.84
C PRO A 65 12.95 -5.06 -2.35
N GLN A 66 12.41 -6.22 -2.00
CA GLN A 66 12.39 -6.67 -0.61
C GLN A 66 13.80 -6.95 -0.11
N ILE A 67 14.03 -6.76 1.20
CA ILE A 67 15.37 -6.93 1.77
C ILE A 67 15.94 -8.34 1.53
N TRP A 68 15.09 -9.36 1.47
CA TRP A 68 15.52 -10.74 1.23
C TRP A 68 15.84 -11.06 -0.24
N GLU A 69 15.45 -10.19 -1.18
CA GLU A 69 15.80 -10.34 -2.61
C GLU A 69 17.27 -10.00 -2.85
N TYR A 70 17.89 -9.24 -1.95
CA TYR A 70 19.32 -8.99 -1.98
C TYR A 70 20.12 -10.21 -1.47
N PRO A 71 21.34 -10.43 -2.02
CA PRO A 71 22.28 -11.42 -1.52
C PRO A 71 22.48 -11.32 0.00
N SER A 72 22.47 -12.45 0.71
CA SER A 72 22.54 -12.51 2.18
C SER A 72 23.70 -11.73 2.79
N ASN A 73 24.84 -11.65 2.09
CA ASN A 73 26.02 -10.89 2.52
C ASN A 73 25.85 -9.37 2.42
N GLN A 74 24.90 -8.88 1.64
CA GLN A 74 24.64 -7.45 1.42
C GLN A 74 23.42 -6.93 2.19
N GLN A 75 22.52 -7.80 2.65
CA GLN A 75 21.27 -7.37 3.28
C GLN A 75 21.45 -6.42 4.45
N ASP A 76 22.44 -6.64 5.33
CA ASP A 76 22.70 -5.74 6.46
C ASP A 76 23.16 -4.36 5.99
N GLU A 77 23.97 -4.32 4.94
CA GLU A 77 24.43 -3.08 4.32
C GLU A 77 23.26 -2.30 3.70
N VAL A 78 22.39 -2.99 2.98
CA VAL A 78 21.14 -2.44 2.41
C VAL A 78 20.23 -1.89 3.51
N ARG A 79 20.04 -2.63 4.62
CA ARG A 79 19.24 -2.16 5.77
C ARG A 79 19.82 -0.87 6.34
N ARG A 80 21.14 -0.82 6.58
CA ARG A 80 21.84 0.37 7.09
C ARG A 80 21.73 1.54 6.13
N ALA A 81 21.80 1.28 4.82
CA ALA A 81 21.62 2.29 3.79
C ALA A 81 20.21 2.91 3.84
N TYR A 82 19.15 2.10 3.87
CA TYR A 82 17.78 2.61 4.03
C TYR A 82 17.57 3.38 5.33
N LEU A 83 18.16 2.94 6.45
CA LEU A 83 18.11 3.69 7.71
C LEU A 83 18.81 5.05 7.61
N LYS A 84 19.99 5.10 6.98
CA LYS A 84 20.73 6.36 6.75
C LYS A 84 19.97 7.30 5.82
N LEU A 85 19.24 6.73 4.87
CA LEU A 85 18.40 7.46 3.93
C LEU A 85 17.15 8.07 4.57
N GLY A 86 16.63 7.42 5.62
CA GLY A 86 15.46 7.86 6.37
C GLY A 86 14.14 7.67 5.63
N PRO A 87 13.00 7.89 6.32
CA PRO A 87 11.67 7.75 5.74
C PRO A 87 11.37 8.87 4.74
N MET A 88 10.64 8.52 3.68
CA MET A 88 10.18 9.50 2.68
C MET A 88 8.92 10.23 3.17
N GLN A 89 9.08 11.51 3.53
CA GLN A 89 8.02 12.35 4.13
C GLN A 89 7.75 13.63 3.32
N PRO A 90 7.15 13.51 2.11
CA PRO A 90 6.90 14.66 1.26
C PRO A 90 5.82 15.57 1.87
N LYS A 91 6.08 16.88 1.87
CA LYS A 91 5.09 17.90 2.24
C LYS A 91 4.25 18.26 1.01
N LEU A 92 3.02 17.76 0.97
CA LEU A 92 2.09 18.01 -0.13
C LEU A 92 1.10 19.11 0.22
N GLN A 93 0.60 19.82 -0.80
CA GLN A 93 -0.48 20.79 -0.60
C GLN A 93 -1.78 20.08 -0.19
N ASN A 94 -2.09 18.96 -0.84
CA ASN A 94 -3.25 18.13 -0.55
C ASN A 94 -2.87 16.66 -0.64
N TYR A 95 -3.22 15.89 0.40
CA TYR A 95 -3.09 14.44 0.39
C TYR A 95 -4.33 13.79 -0.22
N LYS A 96 -4.14 12.73 -1.01
CA LYS A 96 -5.22 12.02 -1.69
C LYS A 96 -6.23 11.47 -0.67
N ALA A 97 -7.51 11.70 -0.92
CA ALA A 97 -8.59 11.12 -0.15
C ALA A 97 -8.92 9.71 -0.66
N SER A 98 -9.27 8.81 0.26
CA SER A 98 -9.67 7.44 -0.02
C SER A 98 -10.91 7.07 0.81
N GLY A 99 -11.72 6.14 0.29
CA GLY A 99 -12.93 5.65 0.94
C GLY A 99 -14.24 6.11 0.27
N PRO A 100 -15.38 5.61 0.76
CA PRO A 100 -16.69 5.84 0.16
C PRO A 100 -17.16 7.29 0.35
N GLN A 101 -18.07 7.73 -0.54
CA GLN A 101 -18.66 9.06 -0.49
C GLN A 101 -19.31 9.32 0.88
N GLY A 102 -19.05 10.50 1.46
CA GLY A 102 -19.50 10.89 2.80
C GLY A 102 -18.63 10.38 3.97
N HIS A 103 -17.72 9.43 3.75
CA HIS A 103 -16.81 8.89 4.78
C HIS A 103 -15.35 8.84 4.30
N GLN A 104 -14.98 9.78 3.43
CA GLN A 104 -13.64 9.86 2.90
C GLN A 104 -12.64 10.20 4.00
N ARG A 105 -11.53 9.46 4.02
CA ARG A 105 -10.38 9.69 4.90
C ARG A 105 -9.21 10.14 4.05
N ARG A 106 -8.31 10.92 4.65
CA ARG A 106 -7.09 11.38 3.98
C ARG A 106 -5.91 11.29 4.92
N PHE A 107 -4.73 11.13 4.35
CA PHE A 107 -3.50 11.24 5.09
C PHE A 107 -3.36 12.65 5.68
N GLN A 108 -2.84 12.75 6.91
CA GLN A 108 -2.66 14.02 7.59
C GLN A 108 -1.17 14.30 7.79
N TYR A 109 -0.69 15.45 7.32
CA TYR A 109 0.71 15.84 7.42
C TYR A 109 1.26 15.78 8.86
N ARG A 110 0.43 16.12 9.85
CA ARG A 110 0.79 16.06 11.29
C ARG A 110 1.30 14.70 11.74
N TRP A 111 0.92 13.62 11.05
CA TRP A 111 1.39 12.28 11.37
C TRP A 111 2.90 12.12 11.15
N PHE A 112 3.53 12.92 10.29
CA PHE A 112 4.99 12.92 10.21
C PHE A 112 5.64 13.49 11.47
N SER A 113 5.02 14.45 12.14
CA SER A 113 5.53 14.94 13.43
C SER A 113 5.40 13.88 14.53
N GLU A 114 4.28 13.15 14.55
CA GLU A 114 4.03 12.07 15.52
C GLU A 114 4.88 10.82 15.24
N PHE A 115 5.10 10.50 13.97
CA PHE A 115 5.73 9.26 13.50
C PHE A 115 6.94 9.54 12.60
N SER A 116 7.78 10.49 13.01
CA SER A 116 8.90 11.03 12.22
C SER A 116 9.93 9.98 11.81
N SER A 117 10.11 8.92 12.60
CA SER A 117 11.18 7.95 12.39
C SER A 117 10.85 6.85 11.36
N TRP A 118 9.58 6.60 11.04
CA TRP A 118 9.21 5.41 10.26
C TRP A 118 8.06 5.59 9.27
N LEU A 119 7.22 6.61 9.43
CA LEU A 119 6.07 6.80 8.57
C LEU A 119 6.49 7.39 7.23
N GLU A 120 6.11 6.73 6.15
CA GLU A 120 6.35 7.16 4.78
C GLU A 120 5.04 7.41 4.05
N TYR A 121 5.04 8.29 3.06
CA TYR A 121 3.90 8.49 2.17
C TYR A 121 4.34 8.59 0.73
N LEU A 122 3.64 7.88 -0.15
CA LEU A 122 3.83 7.98 -1.59
C LEU A 122 2.61 8.65 -2.23
N GLU A 123 2.86 9.75 -2.95
CA GLU A 123 1.80 10.52 -3.60
C GLU A 123 1.11 9.75 -4.73
N SER A 124 1.88 9.02 -5.53
CA SER A 124 1.37 8.28 -6.70
C SER A 124 0.35 7.22 -6.30
N SER A 125 0.65 6.41 -5.27
CA SER A 125 -0.29 5.43 -4.73
C SER A 125 -1.34 6.07 -3.81
N GLY A 126 -1.00 7.18 -3.16
CA GLY A 126 -1.82 7.81 -2.13
C GLY A 126 -1.85 7.02 -0.82
N CYS A 127 -0.87 6.13 -0.61
CA CYS A 127 -0.78 5.22 0.52
C CYS A 127 0.34 5.61 1.50
N ALA A 128 0.15 5.25 2.77
CA ALA A 128 1.19 5.33 3.79
C ALA A 128 1.93 3.99 3.90
N TYR A 129 3.23 4.05 4.15
CA TYR A 129 4.11 2.90 4.30
C TYR A 129 4.88 3.00 5.62
N CYS A 130 5.47 1.88 6.04
CA CYS A 130 6.24 1.77 7.27
C CYS A 130 7.66 1.32 6.95
N LEU A 131 8.63 2.21 7.11
CA LEU A 131 10.04 1.96 6.80
C LEU A 131 10.60 0.79 7.63
N PHE A 132 10.36 0.79 8.94
CA PHE A 132 10.85 -0.28 9.81
C PHE A 132 10.19 -1.62 9.51
N CYS A 133 8.91 -1.61 9.12
CA CYS A 133 8.21 -2.83 8.73
C CYS A 133 8.81 -3.42 7.46
N PHE A 134 9.27 -2.59 6.52
CA PHE A 134 10.01 -3.03 5.33
C PHE A 134 11.40 -3.59 5.70
N ILE A 135 12.17 -2.87 6.52
CA ILE A 135 13.54 -3.24 6.90
C ILE A 135 13.60 -4.56 7.68
N PHE A 136 12.66 -4.75 8.61
CA PHE A 136 12.63 -5.89 9.52
C PHE A 136 11.58 -6.94 9.15
N ARG A 137 11.01 -6.87 7.95
CA ARG A 137 10.06 -7.90 7.48
C ARG A 137 10.79 -9.23 7.42
N LYS A 138 10.32 -10.20 8.21
CA LYS A 138 10.83 -11.57 8.16
C LYS A 138 10.33 -12.24 6.87
N THR A 139 11.24 -12.97 6.24
CA THR A 139 10.98 -13.89 5.14
C THR A 139 10.29 -15.14 5.65
#